data_AF-A0A5K0XEN4-F1
#
_entry.id   AF-A0A5K0XEN4-F1
#
_cell.length_a   1.000
_cell.length_b   1.000
_cell.length_c   1.000
_cell.angle_alpha   90.00
_cell.angle_beta   90.00
_cell.angle_gamma   90.00
#
_symmetry.space_group_name_H-M   'P 1'
#
loop_
_entity.id
_entity.type
_entity.pdbx_description
1 polymer ?
#
loop_
_entity_poly.entity_id
_entity_poly.type
_entity_poly.pdbx_seq_one_letter_code
_entity_poly.pdbx_strand_id
1 'polypeptide(L)'
;RQYCRGLYLYSQLLHTFYLLRICDYKNAAQHVEKMDATLKEDMQHVQQVEGLIAELNGINESLSHHDLHHQQRALLCQRQIQLQEHLKTFTKTCSAGRGYLEPSCVGDLKNAWKEKLELGPAPLNGEWLPKSAVHALVDLVAVIFGRPKGLFKECTRRLQSGLNTTY
;
A
#
# COMPACT_ATOMS: atom_id res chain seq x y z
N ARG A 1 -3.36 8.00 -18.29
CA ARG A 1 -2.85 8.83 -17.17
C ARG A 1 -2.52 7.89 -16.03
N GLN A 2 -1.25 7.75 -15.66
CA GLN A 2 -0.84 6.88 -14.57
C GLN A 2 -1.04 7.65 -13.26
N TYR A 3 -2.12 7.36 -12.55
CA TYR A 3 -2.44 8.03 -11.31
C TYR A 3 -1.52 7.51 -10.20
N CYS A 4 -0.94 8.41 -9.40
CA CYS A 4 -0.21 7.99 -8.22
C CYS A 4 -1.20 7.37 -7.23
N ARG A 5 -0.92 6.14 -6.78
CA ARG A 5 -1.83 5.34 -5.96
C ARG A 5 -2.18 6.04 -4.65
N GLY A 6 -1.22 6.71 -4.01
CA GLY A 6 -1.50 7.45 -2.78
C GLY A 6 -2.48 8.59 -2.98
N LEU A 7 -2.38 9.38 -4.06
CA LEU A 7 -3.36 10.44 -4.37
C LEU A 7 -4.74 9.87 -4.71
N TYR A 8 -4.80 8.73 -5.39
CA TYR A 8 -6.07 8.05 -5.62
C TYR A 8 -6.73 7.65 -4.29
N LEU A 9 -5.98 6.97 -3.42
CA LEU A 9 -6.46 6.57 -2.10
C LEU A 9 -6.84 7.78 -1.23
N TYR A 10 -6.06 8.85 -1.27
CA TYR A 10 -6.38 10.10 -0.57
C TYR A 10 -7.70 10.69 -1.06
N SER A 11 -7.89 10.74 -2.37
CA SER A 11 -9.14 11.20 -2.98
C SER A 11 -10.32 10.34 -2.53
N GLN A 12 -10.20 9.00 -2.55
CA GLN A 12 -11.27 8.12 -2.08
C GLN A 12 -11.56 8.33 -0.58
N LEU A 13 -10.53 8.56 0.23
CA LEU A 13 -10.66 8.84 1.66
C LEU A 13 -11.44 10.13 1.90
N LEU A 14 -11.11 11.22 1.20
CA LEU A 14 -11.85 12.49 1.29
C LEU A 14 -13.32 12.33 0.89
N HIS A 15 -13.61 11.61 -0.20
CA HIS A 15 -14.99 11.31 -0.61
C HIS A 15 -15.74 10.51 0.45
N THR A 16 -15.10 9.49 1.02
CA THR A 16 -15.68 8.66 2.09
C THR A 16 -16.04 9.50 3.31
N PHE A 17 -15.14 10.37 3.77
CA PHE A 17 -15.41 11.27 4.90
C PHE A 17 -16.60 12.20 4.63
N TYR A 18 -16.66 12.80 3.44
CA TYR A 18 -17.77 13.67 3.06
C TYR A 18 -19.11 12.90 3.06
N LEU A 19 -19.14 11.70 2.47
CA LEU A 19 -20.33 10.87 2.36
C LEU A 19 -20.82 10.36 3.72
N LEU A 20 -19.88 9.97 4.61
CA LEU A 20 -20.22 9.62 5.99
C LEU A 20 -20.82 10.81 6.75
N ARG A 21 -20.31 12.03 6.54
CA ARG A 21 -20.84 13.25 7.19
C ARG A 21 -22.29 13.54 6.79
N ILE A 22 -22.66 13.28 5.53
CA ILE A 22 -24.03 13.47 5.04
C ILE A 22 -24.90 12.21 5.18
N CYS A 23 -24.41 11.19 5.91
CA CYS A 23 -25.08 9.90 6.12
C CYS A 23 -25.40 9.14 4.81
N ASP A 24 -24.66 9.39 3.74
CA ASP A 24 -24.76 8.64 2.48
C ASP A 24 -23.89 7.39 2.55
N TYR A 25 -24.35 6.45 3.37
CA TYR A 25 -23.66 5.20 3.64
C TYR A 25 -23.50 4.35 2.38
N LYS A 26 -24.50 4.33 1.48
CA LYS A 26 -24.44 3.49 0.28
C LYS A 26 -23.27 3.89 -0.62
N ASN A 27 -23.07 5.19 -0.85
CA ASN A 27 -21.96 5.65 -1.67
C ASN A 27 -20.63 5.58 -0.90
N ALA A 28 -20.62 5.84 0.42
CA ALA A 28 -19.42 5.68 1.24
C ALA A 28 -18.85 4.25 1.15
N ALA A 29 -19.72 3.22 1.19
CA ALA A 29 -19.31 1.83 1.05
C ALA A 29 -18.60 1.56 -0.29
N GLN A 30 -19.09 2.11 -1.40
CA GLN A 30 -18.46 1.93 -2.71
C GLN A 30 -17.05 2.54 -2.79
N HIS A 31 -16.83 3.68 -2.13
CA HIS A 31 -15.50 4.28 -2.06
C HIS A 31 -14.55 3.45 -1.20
N VAL A 32 -15.04 2.86 -0.11
CA VAL A 32 -14.27 1.94 0.72
C VAL A 32 -13.92 0.65 -0.02
N GLU A 33 -14.84 0.07 -0.78
CA GLU A 33 -14.55 -1.12 -1.61
C GLU A 33 -13.46 -0.83 -2.65
N LYS A 34 -13.47 0.35 -3.28
CA LYS A 34 -12.42 0.78 -4.22
C LYS A 34 -11.06 0.92 -3.52
N MET A 35 -11.05 1.47 -2.30
CA MET A 35 -9.84 1.58 -1.50
C MET A 35 -9.28 0.20 -1.12
N ASP A 36 -10.14 -0.73 -0.67
CA ASP A 36 -9.75 -2.10 -0.32
C ASP A 36 -9.15 -2.85 -1.53
N ALA A 37 -9.82 -2.78 -2.69
CA ALA A 37 -9.30 -3.38 -3.93
C ALA A 37 -7.92 -2.81 -4.30
N THR A 38 -7.76 -1.48 -4.23
CA THR A 38 -6.50 -0.81 -4.54
C THR A 38 -5.39 -1.19 -3.56
N LEU A 39 -5.70 -1.30 -2.27
CA LEU A 39 -4.74 -1.73 -1.25
C LEU A 39 -4.32 -3.19 -1.42
N LYS A 40 -5.23 -4.08 -1.83
CA LYS A 40 -4.93 -5.48 -2.13
C LYS A 40 -3.99 -5.62 -3.33
N GLU A 41 -4.24 -4.88 -4.40
CA GLU A 41 -3.34 -4.81 -5.56
C GLU A 41 -1.96 -4.29 -5.17
N ASP A 42 -1.91 -3.28 -4.30
CA ASP A 42 -0.65 -2.71 -3.83
C ASP A 42 0.13 -3.68 -2.94
N MET A 43 -0.55 -4.41 -2.06
CA MET A 43 0.06 -5.47 -1.25
C MET A 43 0.67 -6.58 -2.13
N GLN A 44 -0.05 -7.03 -3.15
CA GLN A 44 0.46 -8.02 -4.10
C GLN A 44 1.69 -7.49 -4.86
N HIS A 45 1.66 -6.24 -5.28
CA HIS A 45 2.78 -5.58 -5.95
C HIS A 45 4.02 -5.49 -5.03
N VAL A 46 3.84 -5.10 -3.76
CA VAL A 46 4.94 -5.06 -2.77
C VAL A 46 5.51 -6.46 -2.54
N GLN A 47 4.68 -7.49 -2.39
CA GLN A 47 5.13 -8.87 -2.22
C GLN A 47 5.97 -9.37 -3.41
N GLN A 48 5.54 -9.06 -4.64
CA GLN A 48 6.30 -9.42 -5.85
C GLN A 48 7.67 -8.75 -5.87
N VAL A 49 7.73 -7.46 -5.51
CA VAL A 49 8.99 -6.71 -5.46
C VAL A 49 9.90 -7.23 -4.35
N GLU A 50 9.38 -7.57 -3.17
CA GLU A 50 10.15 -8.20 -2.10
C GLU A 50 10.74 -9.55 -2.54
N GLY A 51 9.99 -10.35 -3.29
CA GLY A 51 10.48 -11.61 -3.86
C GLY A 51 11.64 -11.42 -4.84
N LEU A 52 11.52 -10.45 -5.75
CA LEU A 52 12.59 -10.11 -6.70
C LEU A 52 13.86 -9.60 -6.01
N ILE A 53 13.70 -8.78 -4.96
CA ILE A 53 14.83 -8.30 -4.15
C ILE A 53 15.52 -9.45 -3.41
N ALA A 54 14.75 -10.39 -2.84
CA ALA A 54 15.31 -11.56 -2.17
C ALA A 54 16.11 -12.45 -3.13
N GLU A 55 15.58 -12.68 -4.34
CA GLU A 55 16.30 -13.42 -5.39
C GLU A 55 17.61 -12.71 -5.78
N LEU A 56 17.58 -11.39 -5.93
CA LEU A 56 18.75 -10.59 -6.25
C LEU A 56 19.82 -10.64 -5.17
N ASN A 57 19.42 -10.61 -3.89
CA ASN A 57 20.34 -10.75 -2.77
C ASN A 57 20.99 -12.14 -2.76
N GLY A 58 20.23 -13.21 -2.99
CA GLY A 58 20.78 -14.56 -3.08
C GLY A 58 21.77 -14.75 -4.24
N ILE A 59 21.52 -14.10 -5.39
CA ILE A 59 22.48 -14.08 -6.51
C ILE A 59 23.75 -13.31 -6.11
N ASN A 60 23.61 -12.18 -5.43
CA ASN A 60 24.74 -11.36 -5.00
C ASN A 60 25.62 -12.08 -3.95
N GLU A 61 25.00 -12.79 -3.01
CA GLU A 61 25.69 -13.67 -2.05
C GLU A 61 26.42 -14.79 -2.78
N SER A 62 25.76 -15.45 -3.74
CA SER A 62 26.37 -16.49 -4.57
C SER A 62 27.60 -15.97 -5.33
N LEU A 63 27.50 -14.79 -5.95
CA LEU A 63 28.60 -14.14 -6.67
C LEU A 63 29.77 -13.70 -5.77
N SER A 64 29.51 -13.52 -4.48
CA SER A 64 30.51 -13.16 -3.47
C SER A 64 31.38 -14.34 -3.07
N HIS A 65 30.92 -15.59 -3.27
CA HIS A 65 31.74 -16.78 -3.05
C HIS A 65 32.73 -16.99 -4.21
N HIS A 66 34.00 -17.28 -3.86
CA HIS A 66 35.11 -17.38 -4.81
C HIS A 66 35.21 -18.72 -5.56
N ASP A 67 34.41 -19.74 -5.20
CA ASP A 67 34.47 -21.09 -5.79
C ASP A 67 33.60 -21.30 -7.06
N LEU A 68 33.11 -20.22 -7.68
CA LEU A 68 32.25 -20.33 -8.86
C LEU A 68 33.04 -20.46 -10.16
N HIS A 69 32.68 -21.46 -10.97
CA HIS A 69 33.18 -21.61 -12.33
C HIS A 69 32.85 -20.37 -13.18
N HIS A 70 33.77 -19.91 -14.02
CA HIS A 70 33.62 -18.68 -14.82
C HIS A 70 32.29 -18.59 -15.58
N GLN A 71 31.83 -19.72 -16.14
CA GLN A 71 30.57 -19.81 -16.87
C GLN A 71 29.32 -19.64 -15.98
N GLN A 72 29.36 -20.16 -14.75
CA GLN A 72 28.28 -19.95 -13.77
C GLN A 72 28.23 -18.50 -13.29
N ARG A 73 29.40 -17.88 -13.11
CA ARG A 73 29.52 -16.47 -12.75
C ARG A 73 28.91 -15.56 -13.83
N ALA A 74 29.18 -15.84 -15.11
CA ALA A 74 28.60 -15.10 -16.23
C ALA A 74 27.06 -15.21 -16.29
N LEU A 75 26.51 -16.42 -16.07
CA LEU A 75 25.06 -16.64 -16.03
C LEU A 75 24.38 -15.90 -14.87
N LEU A 76 25.00 -15.90 -13.69
CA LEU A 76 24.50 -15.18 -12.52
C LEU A 76 24.52 -13.66 -12.74
N CYS A 77 25.59 -13.11 -13.32
CA CYS A 77 25.64 -11.70 -13.69
C CYS A 77 24.54 -11.32 -14.71
N GLN A 78 24.31 -12.16 -15.71
CA GLN A 78 23.23 -11.92 -16.68
C GLN A 78 21.85 -11.90 -16.01
N ARG A 79 21.58 -12.84 -15.10
CA ARG A 79 20.33 -12.90 -14.34
C ARG A 79 20.16 -11.70 -13.40
N GLN A 80 21.25 -11.24 -12.79
CA GLN A 80 21.26 -10.03 -11.97
C GLN A 80 20.84 -8.79 -12.77
N ILE A 81 21.39 -8.62 -13.99
CA ILE A 81 21.03 -7.50 -14.87
C ILE A 81 19.53 -7.56 -15.22
N GLN A 82 19.02 -8.73 -15.59
CA GLN A 82 17.60 -8.92 -15.91
C GLN A 82 16.69 -8.58 -14.73
N LEU A 83 17.02 -9.03 -13.51
CA LEU A 83 16.25 -8.73 -12.31
C LEU A 83 16.31 -7.24 -11.94
N GLN A 84 17.48 -6.58 -12.11
CA GLN A 84 17.59 -5.14 -11.89
C GLN A 84 16.78 -4.33 -12.90
N GLU A 85 16.75 -4.75 -14.17
CA GLU A 85 15.91 -4.11 -15.19
C GLU A 85 14.43 -4.29 -14.88
N HIS A 86 14.01 -5.48 -14.46
CA HIS A 86 12.66 -5.72 -13.98
C HIS A 86 12.33 -4.84 -12.77
N LEU A 87 13.19 -4.75 -11.76
CA LEU A 87 12.96 -3.87 -10.63
C LEU A 87 12.87 -2.39 -11.05
N LYS A 88 13.69 -1.94 -12.01
CA LYS A 88 13.61 -0.58 -12.56
C LYS A 88 12.28 -0.32 -13.26
N THR A 89 11.74 -1.25 -14.04
CA THR A 89 10.43 -1.07 -14.69
C THR A 89 9.30 -1.01 -13.67
N PHE A 90 9.36 -1.84 -12.61
CA PHE A 90 8.42 -1.86 -11.49
C PHE A 90 8.53 -0.64 -10.57
N THR A 91 9.70 0.01 -10.49
CA THR A 91 9.93 1.19 -9.63
C THR A 91 9.62 2.50 -10.36
N LYS A 92 9.80 2.54 -11.68
CA LYS A 92 9.49 3.72 -12.52
C LYS A 92 8.02 4.13 -12.47
N THR A 93 7.14 3.22 -12.06
CA THR A 93 5.70 3.45 -11.90
C THR A 93 5.29 4.06 -10.56
N CYS A 94 6.19 4.10 -9.55
CA CYS A 94 5.87 4.61 -8.22
C CYS A 94 6.71 5.80 -7.75
N SER A 95 7.93 5.99 -8.26
CA SER A 95 8.75 7.15 -7.86
C SER A 95 9.49 7.75 -9.05
N ALA A 96 9.04 8.93 -9.47
CA ALA A 96 9.80 9.81 -10.36
C ALA A 96 10.95 10.45 -9.57
N GLY A 97 11.98 9.68 -9.21
CA GLY A 97 13.16 10.24 -8.56
C GLY A 97 13.90 9.28 -7.64
N ARG A 98 14.61 8.31 -8.21
CA ARG A 98 15.97 7.93 -7.78
C ARG A 98 16.51 6.90 -8.75
N GLY A 99 17.32 7.38 -9.70
CA GLY A 99 18.20 6.54 -10.48
C GLY A 99 19.31 6.03 -9.57
N TYR A 100 19.58 4.73 -9.67
CA TYR A 100 20.61 3.98 -8.93
C TYR A 100 20.23 3.59 -7.49
N LEU A 101 19.97 2.29 -7.30
CA LEU A 101 19.75 1.68 -6.00
C LEU A 101 21.07 1.06 -5.51
N GLU A 102 21.71 1.75 -4.56
CA GLU A 102 22.75 1.18 -3.70
C GLU A 102 22.13 0.10 -2.78
N PRO A 103 22.86 -0.98 -2.41
CA PRO A 103 22.33 -2.08 -1.60
C PRO A 103 21.81 -1.66 -0.22
N SER A 104 22.42 -0.63 0.37
CA SER A 104 22.02 -0.01 1.64
C SER A 104 20.69 0.77 1.55
N CYS A 105 20.29 1.18 0.35
CA CYS A 105 19.06 1.93 0.08
C CYS A 105 17.81 1.02 -0.03
N VAL A 106 18.02 -0.29 -0.24
CA VAL A 106 16.94 -1.28 -0.40
C VAL A 106 16.18 -1.50 0.91
N GLY A 107 16.85 -1.43 2.06
CA GLY A 107 16.23 -1.55 3.38
C GLY A 107 15.28 -0.39 3.70
N ASP A 108 15.72 0.84 3.43
CA ASP A 108 14.88 2.04 3.58
C ASP A 108 13.73 2.06 2.57
N LEU A 109 13.96 1.59 1.35
CA LEU A 109 12.94 1.45 0.32
C LEU A 109 11.86 0.44 0.74
N LYS A 110 12.25 -0.70 1.33
CA LYS A 110 11.33 -1.72 1.83
C LYS A 110 10.38 -1.17 2.91
N ASN A 111 10.92 -0.42 3.87
CA ASN A 111 10.10 0.20 4.91
C ASN A 111 9.23 1.34 4.36
N ALA A 112 9.77 2.18 3.47
CA ALA A 112 9.02 3.26 2.83
C ALA A 112 7.84 2.72 2.01
N TRP A 113 8.03 1.62 1.28
CA TRP A 113 6.98 0.97 0.48
C TRP A 113 5.97 0.22 1.33
N LYS A 114 6.34 -0.21 2.53
CA LYS A 114 5.47 -0.97 3.41
C LYS A 114 4.53 -0.09 4.23
N GLU A 115 4.95 1.11 4.59
CA GLU A 115 4.19 1.95 5.52
C GLU A 115 3.63 3.23 4.89
N LYS A 116 4.27 3.78 3.86
CA LYS A 116 3.93 5.10 3.31
C LYS A 116 3.35 4.97 1.90
N LEU A 117 2.32 5.76 1.64
CA LEU A 117 1.72 5.98 0.33
C LEU A 117 2.03 7.41 -0.11
N GLU A 118 3.00 7.59 -1.00
CA GLU A 118 3.27 8.91 -1.57
C GLU A 118 2.09 9.39 -2.41
N LEU A 119 1.77 10.68 -2.29
CA LEU A 119 0.65 11.26 -3.03
C LEU A 119 1.01 11.53 -4.49
N GLY A 120 2.27 11.87 -4.80
CA GLY A 120 2.69 11.95 -6.19
C GLY A 120 3.88 12.86 -6.44
N PRO A 121 4.19 13.12 -7.72
CA PRO A 121 5.22 14.08 -8.09
C PRO A 121 4.81 15.51 -7.72
N ALA A 122 5.73 16.46 -7.90
CA ALA A 122 5.51 17.86 -7.59
C ALA A 122 4.20 18.39 -8.20
N PRO A 123 3.42 19.21 -7.46
CA PRO A 123 3.74 19.84 -6.16
C PRO A 123 3.49 18.97 -4.92
N LEU A 124 2.96 17.76 -5.07
CA LEU A 124 2.61 16.86 -3.96
C LEU A 124 3.80 15.97 -3.52
N ASN A 125 5.00 16.29 -4.01
CA ASN A 125 6.21 15.54 -3.71
C ASN A 125 6.56 15.68 -2.22
N GLY A 126 6.58 14.57 -1.51
CA GLY A 126 6.86 14.53 -0.07
C GLY A 126 5.62 14.49 0.82
N GLU A 127 4.42 14.68 0.27
CA GLU A 127 3.18 14.35 0.99
C GLU A 127 2.92 12.85 0.93
N TRP A 128 2.50 12.26 2.06
CA TRP A 128 2.27 10.82 2.17
C TRP A 128 1.16 10.48 3.17
N LEU A 129 0.55 9.32 2.98
CA LEU A 129 -0.42 8.72 3.90
C LEU A 129 0.13 7.43 4.52
N PRO A 130 -0.09 7.18 5.82
CA PRO A 130 0.19 5.88 6.41
C PRO A 130 -0.80 4.84 5.90
N LYS A 131 -0.31 3.73 5.32
CA LYS A 131 -1.15 2.62 4.84
C LYS A 131 -2.05 2.06 5.92
N SER A 132 -1.54 1.96 7.16
CA SER A 132 -2.27 1.47 8.33
C SER A 132 -3.53 2.28 8.63
N ALA A 133 -3.51 3.61 8.43
CA ALA A 133 -4.69 4.44 8.65
C ALA A 133 -5.78 4.17 7.60
N VAL A 134 -5.37 3.90 6.36
CA VAL A 134 -6.31 3.53 5.28
C VAL A 134 -6.94 2.16 5.58
N HIS A 135 -6.15 1.17 6.02
CA HIS A 135 -6.67 -0.13 6.45
C HIS A 135 -7.64 -0.01 7.63
N ALA A 136 -7.28 0.73 8.67
CA ALA A 136 -8.14 0.93 9.84
C ALA A 136 -9.49 1.57 9.47
N LEU A 137 -9.50 2.49 8.51
CA LEU A 137 -10.74 3.09 8.01
C LEU A 137 -11.60 2.07 7.25
N VAL A 138 -10.98 1.24 6.39
CA VAL A 138 -11.67 0.16 5.68
C VAL A 138 -12.32 -0.81 6.67
N ASP A 139 -11.56 -1.26 7.67
CA ASP A 139 -12.05 -2.18 8.71
C ASP A 139 -13.19 -1.56 9.52
N LEU A 140 -13.03 -0.30 9.95
CA LEU A 140 -14.05 0.43 10.70
C LEU A 140 -15.35 0.54 9.89
N VAL A 141 -15.26 0.88 8.61
CA VAL A 141 -16.42 0.99 7.74
C VAL A 141 -17.04 -0.39 7.53
N ALA A 142 -16.27 -1.43 7.24
CA ALA A 142 -16.81 -2.79 7.11
C ALA A 142 -17.60 -3.23 8.36
N VAL A 143 -17.08 -2.94 9.56
CA VAL A 143 -17.78 -3.21 10.84
C VAL A 143 -19.07 -2.40 10.97
N ILE A 144 -19.07 -1.11 10.61
CA ILE A 144 -20.27 -0.26 10.64
C ILE A 144 -21.35 -0.82 9.72
N PHE A 145 -21.00 -1.27 8.52
CA PHE A 145 -21.95 -1.80 7.53
C PHE A 145 -22.38 -3.25 7.81
N GLY A 146 -21.56 -4.03 8.50
CA GLY A 146 -21.92 -5.38 8.96
C GLY A 146 -22.93 -5.39 10.10
N ARG A 147 -23.20 -4.24 10.74
CA ARG A 147 -24.22 -4.18 11.80
C ARG A 147 -25.63 -4.34 11.21
N PRO A 148 -26.54 -5.05 11.91
CA PRO A 148 -27.94 -5.07 11.54
C PRO A 148 -28.48 -3.63 11.46
N LYS A 149 -29.14 -3.29 10.35
CA LYS A 149 -29.74 -1.96 10.15
C LYS A 149 -30.83 -1.74 11.19
N GLY A 150 -30.45 -1.09 12.30
CA GLY A 150 -31.41 -0.48 13.21
C GLY A 150 -31.87 0.86 12.62
N LEU A 151 -33.12 1.24 12.89
CA LEU A 151 -33.57 2.62 12.67
C LEU A 151 -32.62 3.56 13.41
N PHE A 152 -31.75 4.26 12.69
CA PHE A 152 -30.76 5.17 13.26
C PHE A 152 -31.41 6.24 14.17
N LYS A 153 -32.70 6.53 13.91
CA LYS A 153 -33.58 7.34 14.77
C LYS A 153 -33.64 6.88 16.24
N GLU A 154 -33.41 5.61 16.52
CA GLU A 154 -33.38 5.07 17.89
C GLU A 154 -31.97 4.75 18.39
N CYS A 155 -30.93 4.86 17.57
CA CYS A 155 -29.56 4.53 17.96
C CYS A 155 -29.11 5.35 19.17
N THR A 156 -29.34 6.67 19.17
CA THR A 156 -28.99 7.54 20.30
C THR A 156 -29.74 7.14 21.56
N ARG A 157 -31.05 6.84 21.44
CA ARG A 157 -31.88 6.43 22.58
C ARG A 157 -31.43 5.08 23.15
N ARG A 158 -31.08 4.11 22.29
CA ARG A 158 -30.57 2.80 22.67
C ARG A 158 -29.18 2.88 23.32
N LEU A 159 -28.29 3.72 22.77
CA LEU A 159 -26.97 4.01 23.35
C LEU A 159 -27.12 4.65 24.73
N GLN A 160 -27.92 5.71 24.84
CA GLN A 160 -28.19 6.38 26.11
C GLN A 160 -28.85 5.43 27.11
N SER A 161 -29.84 4.65 26.68
CA SER A 161 -30.46 3.64 27.53
C SER A 161 -29.41 2.67 28.07
N GLY A 162 -28.55 2.10 27.22
CA GLY A 162 -27.51 1.15 27.63
C GLY A 162 -26.41 1.76 28.50
N LEU A 163 -25.98 3.00 28.22
CA LEU A 163 -25.01 3.74 29.05
C LEU A 163 -25.59 4.12 30.42
N ASN A 164 -26.89 4.46 30.45
CA ASN A 164 -27.62 4.77 31.67
C ASN A 164 -28.09 3.50 32.41
N THR A 165 -28.01 2.32 31.78
CA THR A 165 -28.11 1.04 32.50
C THR A 165 -26.73 0.72 33.06
N THR A 166 -26.29 1.49 34.04
CA THR A 166 -25.16 1.10 34.88
C THR A 166 -25.65 0.12 35.94
N TYR A 167 -24.83 -0.92 36.18
CA TYR A 167 -24.92 -1.84 37.32
C TYR A 167 -24.99 -1.09 38.66
#